data_AF-A0A1Z4IJB0-F1
#
_entry.id   AF-A0A1Z4IJB0-F1
#
_cell.length_a   1.000
_cell.length_b   1.000
_cell.length_c   1.000
_cell.angle_alpha   90.00
_cell.angle_beta   90.00
_cell.angle_gamma   90.00
#
_symmetry.space_group_name_H-M   'P 1'
#
loop_
_entity.id
_entity.type
_entity.pdbx_description
1 polymer ?
#
loop_
_entity_poly.entity_id
_entity_poly.type
_entity_poly.pdbx_seq_one_letter_code
_entity_poly.pdbx_strand_id
1 'polypeptide(L)'
;MLRKAKLPPSFWHYVAQTDQEEILVLVLKGHLVIEALLVELIQLTENSDQPWRWNFPSKVKKCIELNYLTTDMGDALLNINDLRNDLAHILGHSITFDRVFELAQKVGNAGFAFSDETIYLDKQQSEDWYGIFGVLMDILNSIYFDLGSILYNNGGENRLGG
;
A
#
# COMPACT_ATOMS: atom_id res chain seq x y z
N MET A 1 5.74 18.66 -2.90
CA MET A 1 7.22 18.76 -2.85
C MET A 1 7.75 17.87 -3.97
N LEU A 2 8.44 18.41 -4.98
CA LEU A 2 9.04 17.63 -6.07
C LEU A 2 10.16 16.76 -5.47
N ARG A 3 9.98 15.43 -5.45
CA ARG A 3 11.06 14.51 -5.09
C ARG A 3 12.15 14.61 -6.16
N LYS A 4 13.40 14.80 -5.73
CA LYS A 4 14.57 14.75 -6.62
C LYS A 4 14.80 13.30 -7.04
N ALA A 5 15.17 13.07 -8.31
CA ALA A 5 15.50 11.74 -8.80
C ALA A 5 16.61 11.12 -7.94
N LYS A 6 16.34 9.94 -7.36
CA LYS A 6 17.32 9.19 -6.56
C LYS A 6 18.35 8.44 -7.41
N LEU A 7 18.08 8.31 -8.72
CA LEU A 7 18.93 7.67 -9.71
C LEU A 7 19.00 8.54 -10.98
N PRO A 8 20.16 8.65 -11.65
CA PRO A 8 20.24 9.27 -12.96
C PRO A 8 19.48 8.41 -13.99
N PRO A 9 18.57 8.98 -14.78
CA PRO A 9 17.83 8.22 -15.79
C PRO A 9 18.77 7.76 -16.93
N SER A 10 18.58 6.53 -17.40
CA SER A 10 19.34 5.93 -18.49
C SER A 10 18.42 5.15 -19.42
N PHE A 11 18.66 5.23 -20.74
CA PHE A 11 17.92 4.47 -21.74
C PHE A 11 18.01 2.95 -21.53
N TRP A 12 19.13 2.46 -20.99
CA TRP A 12 19.31 1.03 -20.69
C TRP A 12 18.35 0.50 -19.63
N HIS A 13 17.88 1.37 -18.74
CA HIS A 13 16.85 1.02 -17.75
C HIS A 13 15.47 0.78 -18.39
N TYR A 14 15.23 1.19 -19.63
CA TYR A 14 14.00 0.86 -20.36
C TYR A 14 14.05 -0.56 -20.93
N VAL A 15 15.23 -1.02 -21.34
CA VAL A 15 15.42 -2.35 -21.95
C VAL A 15 15.40 -3.47 -20.90
N ALA A 16 15.76 -3.18 -19.65
CA ALA A 16 15.87 -4.16 -18.56
C ALA A 16 14.59 -4.32 -17.70
N GLN A 17 13.42 -3.80 -18.13
CA GLN A 17 12.22 -3.71 -17.27
C GLN A 17 11.34 -4.96 -17.19
N THR A 18 11.64 -6.01 -17.94
CA THR A 18 10.70 -7.14 -18.14
C THR A 18 10.25 -7.82 -16.85
N ASP A 19 11.09 -7.82 -15.81
CA ASP A 19 10.83 -8.60 -14.58
C ASP A 19 10.14 -7.76 -13.47
N GLN A 20 10.01 -6.44 -13.67
CA GLN A 20 9.43 -5.52 -12.67
C GLN A 20 8.03 -5.01 -13.06
N GLU A 21 7.56 -5.31 -14.27
CA GLU A 21 6.25 -4.87 -14.75
C GLU A 21 5.12 -5.42 -13.89
N GLU A 22 5.17 -6.70 -13.53
CA GLU A 22 4.16 -7.33 -12.68
C GLU A 22 4.10 -6.70 -11.28
N ILE A 23 5.26 -6.41 -10.69
CA ILE A 23 5.37 -5.73 -9.38
C ILE A 23 4.78 -4.31 -9.47
N LEU A 24 5.12 -3.56 -10.52
CA LEU A 24 4.58 -2.23 -10.73
C LEU A 24 3.06 -2.26 -10.86
N VAL A 25 2.52 -3.18 -11.68
CA VAL A 25 1.08 -3.35 -11.88
C VAL A 25 0.39 -3.73 -10.58
N LEU A 26 0.95 -4.67 -9.81
CA LEU A 26 0.44 -5.09 -8.50
C LEU A 26 0.35 -3.91 -7.53
N VAL A 27 1.46 -3.18 -7.34
CA VAL A 27 1.51 -2.06 -6.40
C VAL A 27 0.59 -0.91 -6.84
N LEU A 28 0.51 -0.60 -8.13
CA LEU A 28 -0.39 0.44 -8.65
C LEU A 28 -1.86 0.08 -8.41
N LYS A 29 -2.27 -1.15 -8.77
CA LYS A 29 -3.65 -1.60 -8.58
C LYS A 29 -4.02 -1.66 -7.11
N GLY A 30 -3.18 -2.26 -6.27
CA GLY A 30 -3.42 -2.36 -4.83
C GLY A 30 -3.52 -0.98 -4.19
N HIS A 31 -2.62 -0.05 -4.52
CA HIS A 31 -2.68 1.33 -4.03
C HIS A 31 -3.98 2.03 -4.44
N LEU A 32 -4.45 1.86 -5.69
CA LEU A 32 -5.71 2.48 -6.16
C LEU A 32 -6.92 1.93 -5.41
N VAL A 33 -6.94 0.63 -5.12
CA VAL A 33 -8.02 0.01 -4.32
C VAL A 33 -8.03 0.55 -2.90
N ILE A 34 -6.86 0.61 -2.24
CA ILE A 34 -6.70 1.22 -0.92
C ILE A 34 -7.19 2.68 -0.94
N GLU A 35 -6.81 3.44 -1.96
CA GLU A 35 -7.24 4.84 -2.10
C GLU A 35 -8.76 4.99 -2.26
N ALA A 36 -9.41 4.07 -2.98
CA ALA A 36 -10.87 4.03 -3.10
C ALA A 36 -11.55 3.74 -1.75
N LEU A 37 -11.02 2.79 -0.96
CA LEU A 37 -11.54 2.49 0.37
C LEU A 37 -11.43 3.68 1.32
N LEU A 38 -10.30 4.41 1.30
CA LEU A 38 -10.15 5.65 2.09
C LEU A 38 -11.17 6.72 1.68
N VAL A 39 -11.47 6.83 0.38
CA VAL A 39 -12.51 7.75 -0.12
C VAL A 39 -13.88 7.35 0.42
N GLU A 40 -14.26 6.07 0.31
CA GLU A 40 -15.55 5.57 0.81
C GLU A 40 -15.68 5.81 2.33
N LEU A 41 -14.63 5.55 3.11
CA LEU A 41 -14.59 5.82 4.54
C LEU A 41 -14.87 7.29 4.87
N ILE A 42 -14.18 8.23 4.20
CA ILE A 42 -14.39 9.67 4.42
C ILE A 42 -15.83 10.07 4.07
N GLN A 43 -16.39 9.49 3.00
CA GLN A 43 -17.74 9.81 2.55
C GLN A 43 -18.85 9.30 3.45
N LEU A 44 -18.58 8.38 4.39
CA LEU A 44 -19.56 7.99 5.40
C LEU A 44 -20.00 9.15 6.30
N THR A 45 -19.13 10.14 6.50
CA THR A 45 -19.38 11.29 7.40
C THR A 45 -19.41 12.63 6.67
N GLU A 46 -18.65 12.78 5.58
CA GLU A 46 -18.50 14.06 4.87
C GLU A 46 -19.08 14.04 3.46
N ASN A 47 -20.41 14.16 3.36
CA ASN A 47 -21.14 14.10 2.09
C ASN A 47 -20.91 15.31 1.15
N SER A 48 -20.39 16.44 1.64
CA SER A 48 -20.16 17.64 0.81
C SER A 48 -18.78 17.68 0.17
N ASP A 49 -17.84 16.88 0.65
CA ASP A 49 -16.45 16.93 0.21
C ASP A 49 -16.23 16.03 -1.01
N GLN A 50 -15.21 16.36 -1.80
CA GLN A 50 -14.79 15.55 -2.94
C GLN A 50 -13.47 14.85 -2.64
N PRO A 51 -13.40 13.92 -1.65
CA PRO A 51 -12.15 13.35 -1.16
C PRO A 51 -11.37 12.62 -2.25
N TRP A 52 -12.05 12.11 -3.30
CA TRP A 52 -11.39 11.53 -4.49
C TRP A 52 -10.42 12.49 -5.19
N ARG A 53 -10.58 13.81 -5.04
CA ARG A 53 -9.65 14.83 -5.60
C ARG A 53 -8.44 15.12 -4.72
N TRP A 54 -8.44 14.68 -3.46
CA TRP A 54 -7.34 14.94 -2.55
C TRP A 54 -6.13 14.07 -2.90
N ASN A 55 -4.93 14.43 -2.46
CA ASN A 55 -3.79 13.51 -2.57
C ASN A 55 -3.91 12.39 -1.52
N PHE A 56 -3.23 11.27 -1.75
CA PHE A 56 -3.28 10.10 -0.88
C PHE A 56 -2.92 10.42 0.59
N PRO A 57 -1.82 11.13 0.91
CA PRO A 57 -1.52 11.52 2.30
C PRO A 57 -2.63 12.32 2.99
N SER A 58 -3.30 13.22 2.27
CA SER A 58 -4.44 13.98 2.82
C SER A 58 -5.63 13.06 3.17
N LYS A 59 -5.89 12.04 2.36
CA LYS A 59 -6.93 11.03 2.65
C LYS A 59 -6.58 10.20 3.89
N VAL A 60 -5.34 9.74 4.00
CA VAL A 60 -4.85 9.00 5.17
C VAL A 60 -5.01 9.85 6.43
N LYS A 61 -4.51 11.10 6.40
CA LYS A 61 -4.62 12.03 7.52
C LYS A 61 -6.08 12.21 7.95
N LYS A 62 -6.99 12.36 6.99
CA LYS A 62 -8.41 12.51 7.31
C LYS A 62 -9.00 11.28 7.99
N CYS A 63 -8.65 10.08 7.53
CA CYS A 63 -9.13 8.84 8.17
C CYS A 63 -8.63 8.69 9.61
N ILE A 64 -7.43 9.19 9.93
CA ILE A 64 -6.93 9.28 11.31
C ILE A 64 -7.76 10.29 12.12
N GLU A 65 -8.00 11.48 11.56
CA GLU A 65 -8.83 12.52 12.23
C GLU A 65 -10.26 12.04 12.52
N LEU A 66 -10.81 11.20 11.65
CA LEU A 66 -12.12 10.56 11.82
C LEU A 66 -12.09 9.30 12.71
N ASN A 67 -10.93 8.94 13.26
CA ASN A 67 -10.69 7.74 14.09
C ASN A 67 -10.98 6.40 13.38
N TYR A 68 -10.95 6.37 12.05
CA TYR A 68 -11.00 5.11 11.30
C TYR A 68 -9.66 4.38 11.28
N LEU A 69 -8.56 5.13 11.39
CA LEU A 69 -7.20 4.58 11.42
C LEU A 69 -6.45 5.06 12.66
N THR A 70 -5.57 4.20 13.18
CA THR A 70 -4.53 4.62 14.11
C THR A 70 -3.43 5.38 13.38
N THR A 71 -2.58 6.10 14.12
CA THR A 71 -1.39 6.76 13.54
C THR A 71 -0.46 5.74 12.88
N ASP A 72 -0.24 4.58 13.50
CA ASP A 72 0.66 3.55 12.98
C ASP A 72 0.14 2.96 11.66
N MET A 73 -1.17 2.72 11.55
CA MET A 73 -1.79 2.31 10.27
C MET A 73 -1.60 3.39 9.20
N GLY A 74 -1.78 4.65 9.57
CA GLY A 74 -1.52 5.78 8.68
C GLY A 74 -0.09 5.82 8.16
N ASP A 75 0.89 5.67 9.05
CA ASP A 75 2.31 5.66 8.68
C ASP A 75 2.65 4.47 7.77
N ALA A 76 2.07 3.30 8.00
CA ALA A 76 2.22 2.14 7.11
C ALA A 76 1.66 2.43 5.70
N LEU A 77 0.47 3.03 5.59
CA LEU A 77 -0.10 3.44 4.30
C LEU A 77 0.77 4.48 3.57
N LEU A 78 1.36 5.43 4.30
CA LEU A 78 2.29 6.40 3.71
C LEU A 78 3.57 5.73 3.17
N ASN A 79 4.06 4.67 3.83
CA ASN A 79 5.20 3.90 3.32
C ASN A 79 4.86 3.15 2.02
N ILE A 80 3.62 2.70 1.84
CA ILE A 80 3.15 2.09 0.58
C ILE A 80 3.06 3.13 -0.53
N ASN A 81 2.51 4.31 -0.24
CA ASN A 81 2.50 5.42 -1.20
C ASN A 81 3.93 5.80 -1.62
N ASP A 82 4.90 5.77 -0.69
CA ASP A 82 6.30 6.00 -1.01
C ASP A 82 6.89 4.94 -1.93
N LEU A 83 6.61 3.65 -1.66
CA LEU A 83 7.02 2.57 -2.55
C LEU A 83 6.41 2.73 -3.95
N ARG A 84 5.10 3.00 -4.02
CA ARG A 84 4.40 3.23 -5.28
C ARG A 84 5.03 4.38 -6.07
N ASN A 85 5.35 5.48 -5.40
CA ASN A 85 5.95 6.65 -6.04
C ASN A 85 7.36 6.35 -6.56
N ASP A 86 8.17 5.61 -5.80
CA ASP A 86 9.51 5.21 -6.24
C ASP A 86 9.41 4.29 -7.47
N LEU A 87 8.52 3.29 -7.47
CA LEU A 87 8.29 2.41 -8.62
C LEU A 87 7.73 3.14 -9.86
N ALA A 88 6.81 4.09 -9.67
CA ALA A 88 6.14 4.77 -10.78
C ALA A 88 6.95 5.93 -11.38
N HIS A 89 7.87 6.54 -10.62
CA HIS A 89 8.57 7.76 -11.03
C HIS A 89 10.08 7.63 -11.19
N ILE A 90 10.69 6.53 -10.75
CA ILE A 90 12.15 6.32 -10.88
C ILE A 90 12.40 5.24 -11.92
N LEU A 91 12.83 5.66 -13.11
CA LEU A 91 13.17 4.76 -14.21
C LEU A 91 14.33 3.82 -13.82
N GLY A 92 14.09 2.52 -13.84
CA GLY A 92 15.07 1.49 -13.45
C GLY A 92 15.14 1.24 -11.95
N HIS A 93 14.16 1.72 -11.17
CA HIS A 93 14.05 1.31 -9.77
C HIS A 93 13.82 -0.20 -9.70
N SER A 94 14.69 -0.89 -8.98
CA SER A 94 14.51 -2.29 -8.60
C SER A 94 14.16 -2.35 -7.13
N ILE A 95 13.12 -3.10 -6.81
CA ILE A 95 12.77 -3.39 -5.43
C ILE A 95 13.59 -4.60 -4.96
N THR A 96 14.07 -4.53 -3.72
CA THR A 96 14.77 -5.65 -3.07
C THR A 96 13.86 -6.36 -2.09
N PHE A 97 14.14 -7.62 -1.80
CA PHE A 97 13.40 -8.37 -0.77
C PHE A 97 13.49 -7.68 0.60
N ASP A 98 14.68 -7.22 1.00
CA ASP A 98 14.90 -6.45 2.23
C ASP A 98 13.91 -5.28 2.38
N ARG A 99 13.72 -4.51 1.30
CA ARG A 99 12.83 -3.36 1.33
C ARG A 99 11.37 -3.77 1.50
N VAL A 100 10.98 -4.88 0.88
CA VAL A 100 9.62 -5.43 0.95
C VAL A 100 9.36 -6.01 2.35
N PHE A 101 10.34 -6.72 2.92
CA PHE A 101 10.23 -7.28 4.25
C PHE A 101 10.15 -6.18 5.33
N GLU A 102 10.95 -5.12 5.23
CA GLU A 102 10.80 -3.93 6.10
C GLU A 102 9.41 -3.31 6.01
N LEU A 103 8.81 -3.30 4.82
CA LEU A 103 7.45 -2.82 4.61
C LEU A 103 6.45 -3.77 5.28
N ALA A 104 6.60 -5.08 5.11
CA ALA A 104 5.78 -6.08 5.76
C ALA A 104 5.80 -5.92 7.30
N GLN A 105 6.99 -5.72 7.88
CA GLN A 105 7.14 -5.45 9.31
C GLN A 105 6.40 -4.21 9.76
N LYS A 106 6.49 -3.11 9.00
CA LYS A 106 5.75 -1.88 9.33
C LYS A 106 4.24 -2.09 9.28
N VAL A 107 3.75 -2.83 8.29
CA VAL A 107 2.32 -3.11 8.11
C VAL A 107 1.83 -4.04 9.23
N GLY A 108 2.55 -5.11 9.54
CA GLY A 108 2.19 -6.04 10.63
C GLY A 108 2.22 -5.37 11.99
N ASN A 109 3.27 -4.58 12.28
CA ASN A 109 3.38 -3.84 13.54
C ASN A 109 2.34 -2.72 13.68
N ALA A 110 1.80 -2.20 12.58
CA ALA A 110 0.70 -1.24 12.59
C ALA A 110 -0.66 -1.87 12.94
N GLY A 111 -0.72 -3.20 13.06
CA GLY A 111 -1.92 -3.94 13.44
C GLY A 111 -2.72 -4.48 12.26
N PHE A 112 -2.18 -4.45 11.03
CA PHE A 112 -2.83 -5.09 9.89
C PHE A 112 -2.68 -6.62 9.97
N ALA A 113 -3.75 -7.35 9.69
CA ALA A 113 -3.80 -8.81 9.81
C ALA A 113 -3.30 -9.50 8.54
N PHE A 114 -2.08 -10.05 8.61
CA PHE A 114 -1.50 -10.90 7.55
C PHE A 114 -2.18 -12.27 7.48
N SER A 115 -2.12 -12.89 6.31
CA SER A 115 -2.61 -14.27 6.15
C SER A 115 -1.72 -15.29 6.88
N ASP A 116 -0.43 -14.97 7.01
CA ASP A 116 0.58 -15.72 7.75
C ASP A 116 1.58 -14.75 8.40
N GLU A 117 1.80 -14.87 9.71
CA GLU A 117 2.74 -14.02 10.45
C GLU A 117 4.20 -14.23 10.04
N THR A 118 4.55 -15.38 9.45
CA THR A 118 5.92 -15.63 8.95
C THR A 118 6.35 -14.57 7.93
N ILE A 119 5.40 -13.99 7.20
CA ILE A 119 5.63 -12.97 6.17
C ILE A 119 6.40 -11.75 6.71
N TYR A 120 6.17 -11.36 7.97
CA TYR A 120 6.84 -10.21 8.59
C TYR A 120 7.67 -10.56 9.84
N LEU A 121 7.54 -11.78 10.37
CA LEU A 121 8.32 -12.22 11.54
C LEU A 121 9.59 -12.99 11.18
N ASP A 122 9.63 -13.73 10.07
CA ASP A 122 10.79 -14.52 9.65
C ASP A 122 11.23 -14.14 8.23
N LYS A 123 12.31 -13.36 8.13
CA LYS A 123 12.83 -12.88 6.86
C LYS A 123 13.24 -14.01 5.91
N GLN A 124 13.89 -15.05 6.42
CA GLN A 124 14.43 -16.11 5.58
C GLN A 124 13.28 -16.96 5.02
N GLN A 125 12.35 -17.39 5.88
CA GLN A 125 11.18 -18.15 5.42
C GLN A 125 10.29 -17.30 4.51
N SER A 126 10.12 -16.01 4.82
CA SER A 126 9.36 -15.09 3.99
C SER A 126 9.96 -14.99 2.57
N GLU A 127 11.29 -14.92 2.46
CA GLU A 127 11.99 -14.90 1.17
C GLU A 127 11.83 -16.22 0.41
N ASP A 128 12.07 -17.33 1.10
CA ASP A 128 12.07 -18.66 0.50
C ASP A 128 10.68 -19.11 0.01
N TRP A 129 9.62 -18.71 0.72
CA TRP A 129 8.26 -19.21 0.46
C TRP A 129 7.43 -18.27 -0.40
N TYR A 130 7.58 -16.96 -0.21
CA TYR A 130 6.71 -15.96 -0.84
C TYR A 130 7.45 -15.10 -1.87
N GLY A 131 8.73 -14.83 -1.62
CA GLY A 131 9.51 -13.88 -2.41
C GLY A 131 8.91 -12.47 -2.43
N ILE A 132 9.45 -11.60 -3.28
CA ILE A 132 9.02 -10.19 -3.36
C ILE A 132 7.53 -10.07 -3.72
N PHE A 133 7.10 -10.80 -4.75
CA PHE A 133 5.74 -10.69 -5.27
C PHE A 133 4.71 -11.18 -4.25
N GLY A 134 4.93 -12.35 -3.64
CA GLY A 134 4.02 -12.93 -2.66
C GLY A 134 3.85 -12.03 -1.44
N VAL A 135 4.96 -11.50 -0.90
CA VAL A 135 4.90 -10.60 0.26
C VAL A 135 4.19 -9.29 -0.07
N LEU A 136 4.44 -8.69 -1.24
CA LEU A 136 3.70 -7.48 -1.67
C LEU A 136 2.21 -7.75 -1.85
N MET A 137 1.85 -8.89 -2.42
CA MET A 137 0.45 -9.29 -2.58
C MET A 137 -0.23 -9.43 -1.22
N ASP A 138 0.43 -10.05 -0.24
CA ASP A 138 -0.14 -10.21 1.10
C ASP A 138 -0.25 -8.89 1.86
N ILE A 139 0.76 -8.00 1.77
CA ILE A 139 0.68 -6.63 2.31
C ILE A 139 -0.58 -5.91 1.80
N LEU A 140 -0.78 -5.93 0.47
CA LEU A 140 -1.89 -5.20 -0.15
C LEU A 140 -3.25 -5.82 0.20
N ASN A 141 -3.33 -7.15 0.22
CA ASN A 141 -4.55 -7.87 0.59
C ASN A 141 -4.91 -7.65 2.06
N SER A 142 -3.95 -7.74 2.97
CA SER A 142 -4.16 -7.52 4.41
C SER A 142 -4.77 -6.14 4.66
N ILE A 143 -4.21 -5.11 4.03
CA ILE A 143 -4.73 -3.74 4.13
C ILE A 143 -6.11 -3.62 3.50
N TYR A 144 -6.32 -4.22 2.33
CA TYR A 144 -7.64 -4.24 1.68
C TYR A 144 -8.71 -4.84 2.60
N PHE A 145 -8.44 -6.01 3.18
CA PHE A 145 -9.38 -6.72 4.04
C PHE A 145 -9.69 -5.93 5.31
N ASP A 146 -8.67 -5.36 5.96
CA ASP A 146 -8.87 -4.58 7.19
C ASP A 146 -9.59 -3.26 6.92
N LEU A 147 -9.21 -2.52 5.87
CA LEU A 147 -9.92 -1.29 5.49
C LEU A 147 -11.36 -1.60 5.07
N GLY A 148 -11.60 -2.70 4.35
CA GLY A 148 -12.94 -3.17 4.00
C GLY A 148 -13.77 -3.53 5.23
N SER A 149 -13.15 -4.17 6.23
CA SER A 149 -13.78 -4.48 7.51
C SER A 149 -14.14 -3.22 8.29
N ILE A 150 -13.23 -2.24 8.37
CA ILE A 150 -13.49 -0.93 8.99
C ILE A 150 -14.66 -0.24 8.27
N LEU A 151 -14.66 -0.21 6.94
CA LEU A 151 -15.73 0.40 6.14
C LEU A 151 -17.08 -0.25 6.44
N TYR A 152 -17.15 -1.58 6.40
CA TYR A 152 -18.36 -2.34 6.69
C TYR A 152 -18.88 -2.07 8.12
N ASN A 153 -17.99 -2.12 9.13
CA ASN A 153 -18.35 -1.89 10.53
C ASN A 153 -18.83 -0.45 10.81
N ASN A 154 -18.54 0.50 9.92
CA ASN A 154 -18.99 1.88 10.01
C ASN A 154 -20.19 2.19 9.08
N GLY A 155 -20.83 1.17 8.51
CA GLY A 155 -22.07 1.32 7.73
C GLY A 155 -21.86 1.49 6.22
N GLY A 156 -20.65 1.26 5.71
CA GLY A 156 -20.40 1.16 4.27
C GLY A 156 -20.93 -0.14 3.66
N GLU A 157 -21.02 -0.19 2.33
CA GLU A 157 -21.43 -1.40 1.62
C GLU A 157 -20.44 -2.54 1.88
N ASN A 158 -20.97 -3.77 2.01
CA ASN A 158 -20.12 -4.95 2.14
C ASN A 158 -19.37 -5.18 0.82
N ARG A 159 -18.06 -4.92 0.83
CA ARG A 159 -17.13 -5.20 -0.28
C ARG A 159 -16.37 -6.52 -0.10
N LEU A 160 -16.57 -7.21 1.04
CA LEU A 160 -15.84 -8.42 1.44
C LEU A 160 -16.50 -9.72 0.94
N GLY A 161 -17.59 -9.64 0.18
CA GLY A 161 -18.20 -10.80 -0.49
C GLY A 161 -19.39 -10.46 -1.37
N GLY A 162 -19.42 -11.06 -2.56
CA GLY A 162 -20.67 -11.37 -3.27
C GLY A 162 -21.32 -12.65 -2.73
#